data_AF-P35578-F1
#
_entry.id   AF-P35578-F1
#
_cell.length_a   1.000
_cell.length_b   1.000
_cell.length_c   1.000
_cell.angle_alpha   90.00
_cell.angle_beta   90.00
_cell.angle_gamma   90.00
#
_symmetry.space_group_name_H-M   'P 1'
#
loop_
_entity.id
_entity.type
_entity.pdbx_description
1 polymer ?
#
loop_
_entity_poly.entity_id
_entity_poly.type
_entity_poly.pdbx_seq_one_letter_code
_entity_poly.pdbx_strand_id
1 'polypeptide(L)'
;MIAVLLLVFGMTPDYIFPVSADIPVVPNFDAQKTVGKWHPIGMASKLPEVPEYEQKISPMDHMVELTDGDMKLTANYMDGVCKEATAMLKHTDKPGVFKFTGGEIRMMDIDYEKYLIMYMKKSTFEAMYLSARGSDVGDDIKEKFKKLVLEQNFPEAHIKYFNAEQCTPTAA
;
A
#
# COMPACT_ATOMS: atom_id res chain seq x y z
N MET A 1 50.43 7.05 48.37
CA MET A 1 49.68 7.54 47.19
C MET A 1 48.60 6.51 46.90
N ILE A 2 47.34 6.85 47.18
CA ILE A 2 46.20 5.94 47.03
C ILE A 2 45.70 6.06 45.59
N ALA A 3 46.01 5.07 44.76
CA ALA A 3 45.47 4.94 43.41
C ALA A 3 44.30 3.94 43.47
N VAL A 4 43.08 4.47 43.55
CA VAL A 4 41.84 3.67 43.51
C VAL A 4 41.40 3.61 42.05
N LEU A 5 41.81 2.54 41.34
CA LEU A 5 41.19 2.16 40.08
C LEU A 5 39.99 1.26 40.39
N LEU A 6 38.77 1.80 40.29
CA LEU A 6 37.54 1.02 40.44
C LEU A 6 36.69 1.11 39.17
N LEU A 7 36.56 -0.08 38.57
CA LEU A 7 35.36 -0.67 37.97
C LEU A 7 34.88 -0.10 36.63
N VAL A 8 35.37 -0.78 35.60
CA VAL A 8 34.80 -0.86 34.25
C VAL A 8 33.34 -1.31 34.36
N PHE A 9 32.40 -0.40 34.11
CA PHE A 9 31.01 -0.76 33.88
C PHE A 9 30.91 -1.49 32.55
N GLY A 10 30.76 -2.81 32.61
CA GLY A 10 30.37 -3.61 31.45
C GLY A 10 28.95 -3.24 31.05
N MET A 11 28.82 -2.28 30.12
CA MET A 11 27.55 -2.03 29.43
C MET A 11 27.31 -3.24 28.52
N THR A 12 26.52 -4.20 28.99
CA THR A 12 25.94 -5.21 28.12
C THR A 12 25.15 -4.45 27.05
N PRO A 13 25.42 -4.66 25.75
CA PRO A 13 24.65 -4.00 24.70
C PRO A 13 23.19 -4.44 24.85
N ASP A 14 22.35 -3.54 25.35
CA ASP A 14 20.92 -3.76 25.37
C ASP A 14 20.49 -4.01 23.92
N TYR A 15 20.05 -5.23 23.65
CA TYR A 15 19.50 -5.62 22.37
C TYR A 15 18.30 -4.72 22.10
N ILE A 16 18.51 -3.68 21.30
CA ILE A 16 17.43 -2.84 20.78
C ILE A 16 16.65 -3.76 19.84
N PHE A 17 15.59 -4.38 20.35
CA PHE A 17 14.59 -5.00 19.49
C PHE A 17 14.06 -3.89 18.59
N PRO A 18 14.20 -3.99 17.26
CA PRO A 18 13.52 -3.04 16.40
C PRO A 18 12.04 -3.17 16.72
N VAL A 19 11.48 -2.16 17.37
CA VAL A 19 10.04 -1.95 17.45
C VAL A 19 9.58 -1.95 16.01
N SER A 20 8.93 -3.04 15.60
CA SER A 20 8.16 -3.04 14.37
C SER A 20 7.12 -1.95 14.57
N ALA A 21 7.30 -0.80 13.94
CA ALA A 21 6.29 0.25 13.96
C ALA A 21 4.99 -0.38 13.44
N ASP A 22 3.94 -0.35 14.26
CA ASP A 22 2.63 -0.83 13.83
C ASP A 22 2.19 0.01 12.63
N ILE A 23 1.98 -0.64 11.49
CA ILE A 23 1.48 0.03 10.29
C ILE A 23 0.08 0.58 10.62
N PRO A 24 -0.14 1.91 10.56
CA PRO A 24 -1.39 2.53 10.95
C PRO A 24 -2.54 2.14 10.02
N VAL A 25 -3.75 2.18 10.56
CA VAL A 25 -5.00 1.92 9.85
C VAL A 25 -5.93 3.09 10.10
N VAL A 26 -6.63 3.54 9.06
CA VAL A 26 -7.57 4.66 9.16
C VAL A 26 -8.71 4.31 10.12
N PRO A 27 -9.04 5.19 11.09
CA PRO A 27 -10.11 4.92 12.03
C PRO A 27 -11.47 4.94 11.35
N ASN A 28 -12.42 4.15 11.88
CA ASN A 28 -13.81 4.11 11.41
C ASN A 28 -13.94 3.81 9.89
N PHE A 29 -13.07 2.94 9.38
CA PHE A 29 -13.11 2.51 7.99
C PHE A 29 -14.45 1.87 7.63
N ASP A 30 -15.05 2.34 6.55
CA ASP A 30 -16.31 1.85 5.99
C ASP A 30 -16.05 1.29 4.59
N ALA A 31 -16.00 -0.04 4.49
CA ALA A 31 -15.76 -0.75 3.25
C ALA A 31 -16.79 -0.37 2.17
N GLN A 32 -18.06 -0.15 2.53
CA GLN A 32 -19.14 0.08 1.58
C GLN A 32 -18.91 1.33 0.73
N LYS A 33 -18.27 2.35 1.33
CA LYS A 33 -17.95 3.61 0.67
C LYS A 33 -16.74 3.51 -0.27
N THR A 34 -16.02 2.40 -0.28
CA THR A 34 -14.92 2.17 -1.24
C THR A 34 -15.40 1.57 -2.56
N VAL A 35 -16.65 1.10 -2.64
CA VAL A 35 -17.23 0.52 -3.85
C VAL A 35 -17.13 1.50 -5.03
N GLY A 36 -16.90 0.95 -6.21
CA GLY A 36 -16.80 1.67 -7.47
C GLY A 36 -15.36 1.80 -7.97
N LYS A 37 -15.17 2.75 -8.87
CA LYS A 37 -13.93 2.92 -9.63
C LYS A 37 -12.90 3.75 -8.84
N TRP A 38 -11.63 3.35 -8.99
CA TRP A 38 -10.46 4.06 -8.49
C TRP A 38 -9.36 4.11 -9.56
N HIS A 39 -8.70 5.25 -9.66
CA HIS A 39 -7.61 5.56 -10.58
C HIS A 39 -6.28 5.55 -9.82
N PRO A 40 -5.29 4.74 -10.22
CA PRO A 40 -3.99 4.76 -9.56
C PRO A 40 -3.24 6.05 -9.90
N ILE A 41 -2.70 6.69 -8.86
CA ILE A 41 -1.95 7.94 -8.97
C ILE A 41 -0.46 7.72 -8.69
N GLY A 42 -0.13 6.84 -7.74
CA GLY A 42 1.26 6.55 -7.45
C GLY A 42 1.48 5.33 -6.59
N MET A 43 2.74 4.90 -6.54
CA MET A 43 3.20 3.81 -5.69
C MET A 43 4.56 4.12 -5.08
N ALA A 44 4.90 3.43 -3.99
CA ALA A 44 6.25 3.35 -3.46
C ALA A 44 6.55 1.92 -3.01
N SER A 45 7.71 1.37 -3.36
CA SER A 45 8.11 0.00 -3.02
C SER A 45 9.36 -0.01 -2.13
N LYS A 46 9.43 -0.95 -1.20
CA LYS A 46 10.68 -1.20 -0.43
C LYS A 46 11.79 -1.71 -1.32
N LEU A 47 11.44 -2.47 -2.36
CA LEU A 47 12.39 -2.97 -3.36
C LEU A 47 12.60 -1.94 -4.47
N PRO A 48 13.83 -1.79 -4.98
CA PRO A 48 14.10 -0.93 -6.14
C PRO A 48 13.40 -1.46 -7.40
N GLU A 49 13.42 -2.79 -7.59
CA GLU A 49 12.72 -3.48 -8.65
C GLU A 49 11.40 -4.03 -8.13
N VAL A 50 10.30 -3.55 -8.73
CA VAL A 50 8.95 -4.02 -8.46
C VAL A 50 8.71 -5.31 -9.27
N PRO A 51 8.02 -6.33 -8.75
CA PRO A 51 7.71 -7.54 -9.53
C PRO A 51 7.02 -7.21 -10.85
N GLU A 52 7.32 -7.93 -11.94
CA GLU A 52 6.78 -7.65 -13.27
C GLU A 52 5.24 -7.56 -13.30
N TYR A 53 4.57 -8.46 -12.58
CA TYR A 53 3.11 -8.43 -12.45
C TYR A 53 2.61 -7.11 -11.83
N GLU A 54 3.27 -6.66 -10.75
CA GLU A 54 2.94 -5.41 -10.07
C GLU A 54 3.21 -4.21 -10.99
N GLN A 55 4.27 -4.23 -11.80
CA GLN A 55 4.55 -3.18 -12.79
C GLN A 55 3.43 -3.04 -13.83
N LYS A 56 2.85 -4.15 -14.28
CA LYS A 56 1.78 -4.16 -15.29
C LYS A 56 0.42 -3.72 -14.72
N ILE A 57 0.11 -4.12 -13.49
CA ILE A 57 -1.24 -3.90 -12.90
C ILE A 57 -1.35 -2.60 -12.11
N SER A 58 -0.28 -2.12 -11.47
CA SER A 58 -0.31 -0.91 -10.64
C SER A 58 -0.76 0.39 -11.35
N PRO A 59 -0.44 0.64 -12.64
CA PRO A 59 -0.90 1.83 -13.32
C PRO A 59 -2.34 1.73 -13.85
N MET A 60 -3.06 0.63 -13.57
CA MET A 60 -4.38 0.37 -14.14
C MET A 60 -5.52 0.72 -13.19
N ASP A 61 -6.58 1.29 -13.76
CA ASP A 61 -7.84 1.51 -13.03
C ASP A 61 -8.36 0.20 -12.43
N HIS A 62 -8.87 0.28 -11.21
CA HIS A 62 -9.48 -0.86 -10.54
C HIS A 62 -10.91 -0.56 -10.09
N MET A 63 -11.75 -1.58 -10.23
CA MET A 63 -13.12 -1.60 -9.74
C MET A 63 -13.16 -2.35 -8.42
N VAL A 64 -13.77 -1.74 -7.41
CA VAL A 64 -14.02 -2.35 -6.10
C VAL A 64 -15.49 -2.77 -6.04
N GLU A 65 -15.72 -4.05 -5.79
CA GLU A 65 -17.02 -4.62 -5.46
C GLU A 65 -16.96 -5.25 -4.06
N LEU A 66 -18.09 -5.28 -3.35
CA LEU A 66 -18.20 -5.95 -2.05
C LEU A 66 -19.15 -7.13 -2.10
N THR A 67 -18.78 -8.20 -1.41
CA THR A 67 -19.63 -9.36 -1.18
C THR A 67 -19.37 -9.87 0.23
N ASP A 68 -20.39 -9.83 1.10
CA ASP A 68 -20.30 -10.29 2.49
C ASP A 68 -19.12 -9.69 3.27
N GLY A 69 -18.82 -8.42 3.03
CA GLY A 69 -17.69 -7.68 3.64
C GLY A 69 -16.34 -7.89 2.95
N ASP A 70 -16.19 -8.92 2.12
CA ASP A 70 -15.00 -9.14 1.31
C ASP A 70 -14.95 -8.19 0.11
N MET A 71 -13.75 -7.74 -0.25
CA MET A 71 -13.51 -6.89 -1.42
C MET A 71 -13.05 -7.72 -2.61
N LYS A 72 -13.73 -7.56 -3.73
CA LYS A 72 -13.25 -7.97 -5.04
C LYS A 72 -12.66 -6.77 -5.75
N LEU A 73 -11.37 -6.84 -6.08
CA LEU A 73 -10.68 -5.87 -6.91
C LEU A 73 -10.54 -6.42 -8.32
N THR A 74 -11.03 -5.69 -9.32
CA THR A 74 -10.91 -6.05 -10.74
C THR A 74 -10.12 -4.97 -11.45
N ALA A 75 -9.04 -5.32 -12.16
CA ALA A 75 -8.24 -4.38 -12.95
C ALA A 75 -7.93 -4.99 -14.31
N ASN A 76 -7.99 -4.19 -15.37
CA ASN A 76 -7.53 -4.59 -16.69
C ASN A 76 -6.04 -4.26 -16.82
N TYR A 77 -5.25 -5.06 -17.50
CA TYR A 77 -3.82 -4.79 -17.71
C TYR A 77 -3.34 -5.31 -19.07
N MET A 78 -2.27 -4.71 -19.57
CA MET A 78 -1.66 -5.13 -20.84
C MET A 78 -0.61 -6.22 -20.62
N ASP A 79 -0.77 -7.34 -21.33
CA ASP A 79 0.21 -8.41 -21.43
C ASP A 79 0.15 -9.05 -22.82
N GLY A 80 0.66 -8.30 -23.81
CA GLY A 80 0.49 -8.56 -25.25
C GLY A 80 -0.91 -8.22 -25.76
N VAL A 81 -1.94 -8.64 -25.02
CA VAL A 81 -3.35 -8.26 -25.17
C VAL A 81 -3.86 -7.70 -23.85
N CYS A 82 -4.98 -6.98 -23.88
CA CYS A 82 -5.63 -6.54 -22.65
C CYS A 82 -6.29 -7.73 -21.95
N LYS A 83 -5.92 -7.96 -20.70
CA LYS A 83 -6.42 -9.03 -19.82
C LYS A 83 -7.08 -8.43 -18.60
N GLU A 84 -7.96 -9.18 -17.97
CA GLU A 84 -8.54 -8.85 -16.67
C GLU A 84 -7.81 -9.61 -15.56
N ALA A 85 -7.53 -8.95 -14.45
CA ALA A 85 -7.06 -9.53 -13.21
C ALA A 85 -8.09 -9.27 -12.11
N THR A 86 -8.40 -10.30 -11.33
CA THR A 86 -9.26 -10.19 -10.16
C THR A 86 -8.48 -10.63 -8.91
N ALA A 87 -8.57 -9.85 -7.84
CA ALA A 87 -8.08 -10.20 -6.52
C ALA A 87 -9.23 -10.20 -5.50
N MET A 88 -9.25 -11.21 -4.64
CA MET A 88 -10.21 -11.31 -3.54
C MET A 88 -9.50 -11.00 -2.22
N LEU A 89 -9.97 -9.96 -1.52
CA LEU A 89 -9.47 -9.53 -0.24
C LEU A 89 -10.50 -9.85 0.84
N LYS A 90 -10.13 -10.72 1.77
CA LYS A 90 -10.94 -11.14 2.91
C LYS A 90 -10.92 -10.08 3.99
N HIS A 91 -12.08 -9.67 4.48
CA HIS A 91 -12.16 -8.80 5.63
C HIS A 91 -11.63 -9.49 6.89
N THR A 92 -11.28 -8.70 7.90
CA THR A 92 -10.86 -9.18 9.21
C THR A 92 -11.69 -8.51 10.30
N ASP A 93 -11.52 -8.92 11.54
CA ASP A 93 -12.16 -8.27 12.71
C ASP A 93 -11.69 -6.82 12.91
N LYS A 94 -10.63 -6.39 12.20
CA LYS A 94 -10.11 -5.03 12.22
C LYS A 94 -10.56 -4.29 10.95
N PRO A 95 -11.49 -3.32 11.04
CA PRO A 95 -11.88 -2.50 9.90
C PRO A 95 -10.67 -1.85 9.24
N GLY A 96 -10.63 -1.87 7.90
CA GLY A 96 -9.51 -1.34 7.11
C GLY A 96 -8.33 -2.30 6.94
N VAL A 97 -8.38 -3.50 7.53
CA VAL A 97 -7.38 -4.56 7.33
C VAL A 97 -8.01 -5.72 6.56
N PHE A 98 -7.39 -6.06 5.44
CA PHE A 98 -7.82 -7.14 4.56
C PHE A 98 -6.70 -8.14 4.31
N LYS A 99 -7.03 -9.42 4.14
CA LYS A 99 -6.08 -10.49 3.85
C LYS A 99 -6.33 -11.07 2.46
N PHE A 100 -5.27 -11.48 1.81
CA PHE A 100 -5.33 -12.23 0.56
C PHE A 100 -4.28 -13.34 0.59
N THR A 101 -4.29 -14.21 -0.41
CA THR A 101 -3.33 -15.32 -0.47
C THR A 101 -1.89 -14.78 -0.46
N GLY A 102 -1.16 -15.05 0.63
CA GLY A 102 0.24 -14.65 0.78
C GLY A 102 0.46 -13.21 1.25
N GLY A 103 -0.57 -12.48 1.68
CA GLY A 103 -0.39 -11.10 2.12
C GLY A 103 -1.57 -10.43 2.82
N GLU A 104 -1.37 -9.16 3.14
CA GLU A 104 -2.30 -8.28 3.86
C GLU A 104 -2.28 -6.87 3.25
N ILE A 105 -3.43 -6.21 3.25
CA ILE A 105 -3.61 -4.80 2.91
C ILE A 105 -4.12 -4.05 4.14
N ARG A 106 -3.63 -2.83 4.31
CA ARG A 106 -4.07 -1.88 5.35
C ARG A 106 -4.42 -0.55 4.71
N MET A 107 -5.64 -0.09 4.94
CA MET A 107 -6.09 1.24 4.53
C MET A 107 -5.52 2.26 5.51
N MET A 108 -4.56 3.07 5.07
CA MET A 108 -3.82 4.00 5.94
C MET A 108 -4.51 5.36 6.06
N ASP A 109 -5.10 5.84 4.96
CA ASP A 109 -5.86 7.09 4.92
C ASP A 109 -6.87 7.05 3.77
N ILE A 110 -8.02 7.71 3.94
CA ILE A 110 -9.07 7.72 2.92
C ILE A 110 -9.97 8.95 3.02
N ASP A 111 -10.24 9.55 1.86
CA ASP A 111 -11.38 10.42 1.59
C ASP A 111 -12.19 9.72 0.49
N TYR A 112 -13.37 9.20 0.86
CA TYR A 112 -14.19 8.34 -0.01
C TYR A 112 -14.57 8.98 -1.35
N GLU A 113 -14.57 10.31 -1.44
CA GLU A 113 -14.91 11.07 -2.65
C GLU A 113 -13.67 11.53 -3.43
N LYS A 114 -12.45 11.36 -2.88
CA LYS A 114 -11.24 11.92 -3.47
C LYS A 114 -10.12 10.90 -3.65
N TYR A 115 -9.64 10.27 -2.59
CA TYR A 115 -8.44 9.46 -2.61
C TYR A 115 -8.43 8.36 -1.55
N LEU A 116 -7.60 7.34 -1.75
CA LEU A 116 -7.22 6.37 -0.74
C LEU A 116 -5.71 6.14 -0.77
N ILE A 117 -5.15 5.85 0.40
CA ILE A 117 -3.76 5.44 0.57
C ILE A 117 -3.77 4.10 1.28
N MET A 118 -3.17 3.09 0.65
CA MET A 118 -3.08 1.75 1.21
C MET A 118 -1.65 1.25 1.28
N TYR A 119 -1.37 0.45 2.30
CA TYR A 119 -0.17 -0.36 2.44
C TYR A 119 -0.49 -1.81 2.07
N MET A 120 0.39 -2.44 1.30
CA MET A 120 0.32 -3.85 0.95
C MET A 120 1.60 -4.56 1.38
N LYS A 121 1.44 -5.71 2.03
CA LYS A 121 2.54 -6.61 2.38
C LYS A 121 2.30 -8.00 1.83
N LYS A 122 3.28 -8.52 1.10
CA LYS A 122 3.47 -9.91 0.73
C LYS A 122 4.75 -10.43 1.40
N SER A 123 4.99 -11.74 1.34
CA SER A 123 6.20 -12.36 1.92
C SER A 123 7.52 -11.73 1.46
N THR A 124 7.59 -11.29 0.21
CA THR A 124 8.82 -10.75 -0.42
C THR A 124 8.66 -9.36 -1.00
N PHE A 125 7.50 -8.73 -0.83
CA PHE A 125 7.18 -7.45 -1.48
C PHE A 125 6.33 -6.60 -0.56
N GLU A 126 6.74 -5.35 -0.36
CA GLU A 126 5.99 -4.35 0.40
C GLU A 126 5.89 -3.09 -0.44
N ALA A 127 4.67 -2.56 -0.54
CA ALA A 127 4.36 -1.38 -1.32
C ALA A 127 3.29 -0.52 -0.66
N MET A 128 3.33 0.77 -0.95
CA MET A 128 2.26 1.72 -0.67
C MET A 128 1.69 2.23 -1.98
N TYR A 129 0.38 2.47 -2.01
CA TYR A 129 -0.34 2.92 -3.20
C TYR A 129 -1.21 4.12 -2.87
N LEU A 130 -1.26 5.08 -3.78
CA LEU A 130 -2.19 6.19 -3.81
C LEU A 130 -3.13 5.99 -5.00
N SER A 131 -4.44 6.06 -4.74
CA SER A 131 -5.47 6.02 -5.78
C SER A 131 -6.52 7.09 -5.54
N ALA A 132 -7.23 7.48 -6.58
CA ALA A 132 -8.17 8.60 -6.55
C ALA A 132 -9.49 8.29 -7.27
N ARG A 133 -10.54 9.05 -6.98
CA ARG A 133 -11.82 8.97 -7.71
C ARG A 133 -11.76 9.61 -9.10
N GLY A 134 -10.82 10.54 -9.31
CA GLY A 134 -10.50 11.13 -10.61
C GLY A 134 -9.11 10.72 -11.09
N SER A 135 -8.76 11.11 -12.32
CA SER A 135 -7.48 10.77 -12.95
C SER A 135 -6.27 11.52 -12.39
N ASP A 136 -6.47 12.46 -11.47
CA ASP A 136 -5.40 13.22 -10.82
C ASP A 136 -5.85 13.68 -9.42
N VAL A 137 -4.90 14.12 -8.60
CA VAL A 137 -5.11 14.74 -7.29
C VAL A 137 -4.22 15.97 -7.14
N GLY A 138 -4.63 16.88 -6.24
CA GLY A 138 -3.82 18.05 -5.88
C GLY A 138 -2.48 17.69 -5.24
N ASP A 139 -1.56 18.65 -5.26
CA ASP A 139 -0.23 18.50 -4.66
C ASP A 139 -0.31 18.22 -3.15
N ASP A 140 -1.35 18.71 -2.47
CA ASP A 140 -1.62 18.44 -1.05
C ASP A 140 -1.80 16.94 -0.75
N ILE A 141 -2.45 16.21 -1.66
CA ILE A 141 -2.64 14.77 -1.54
C ILE A 141 -1.36 14.01 -1.89
N LYS A 142 -0.61 14.46 -2.90
CA LYS A 142 0.71 13.88 -3.25
C LYS A 142 1.73 14.08 -2.12
N GLU A 143 1.74 15.25 -1.49
CA GLU A 143 2.56 15.54 -0.31
C GLU A 143 2.17 14.68 0.90
N LYS A 144 0.87 14.49 1.14
CA LYS A 144 0.38 13.59 2.18
C LYS A 144 0.84 12.14 1.94
N PHE A 145 0.71 11.66 0.72
CA PHE A 145 1.21 10.33 0.34
C PHE A 145 2.72 10.21 0.56
N LYS A 146 3.51 11.18 0.06
CA LYS A 146 4.96 11.21 0.26
C LYS A 146 5.32 11.18 1.74
N LYS A 147 4.64 11.96 2.58
CA LYS A 147 4.86 11.96 4.03
C LYS A 147 4.67 10.56 4.63
N LEU A 148 3.54 9.90 4.34
CA LEU A 148 3.27 8.56 4.84
C LEU A 148 4.30 7.53 4.35
N VAL A 149 4.71 7.61 3.09
CA VAL A 149 5.77 6.76 2.51
C VAL A 149 7.07 6.88 3.33
N LEU A 150 7.50 8.11 3.62
CA LEU A 150 8.73 8.35 4.38
C LEU A 150 8.60 7.90 5.85
N GLU A 151 7.44 8.12 6.48
CA GLU A 151 7.16 7.65 7.85
C GLU A 151 7.20 6.12 7.96
N GLN A 152 6.78 5.41 6.90
CA GLN A 152 6.90 3.95 6.81
C GLN A 152 8.28 3.49 6.34
N ASN A 153 9.27 4.37 6.29
CA ASN A 153 10.66 4.11 5.89
C ASN A 153 10.82 3.59 4.46
N PHE A 154 9.90 3.91 3.56
CA PHE A 154 10.09 3.60 2.13
C PHE A 154 11.08 4.60 1.51
N PRO A 155 11.97 4.17 0.61
CA PRO A 155 12.90 5.10 -0.03
C PRO A 155 12.16 6.11 -0.91
N GLU A 156 12.46 7.40 -0.73
CA GLU A 156 11.86 8.47 -1.55
C GLU A 156 12.08 8.25 -3.05
N ALA A 157 13.27 7.78 -3.41
CA ALA A 157 13.65 7.48 -4.79
C ALA A 157 12.78 6.40 -5.46
N HIS A 158 12.00 5.64 -4.69
CA HIS A 158 11.13 4.60 -5.20
C HIS A 158 9.67 5.07 -5.34
N ILE A 159 9.37 6.33 -5.02
CA ILE A 159 8.06 6.92 -5.32
C ILE A 159 7.94 7.08 -6.83
N LYS A 160 6.89 6.48 -7.39
CA LYS A 160 6.51 6.60 -8.80
C LYS A 160 5.09 7.13 -8.88
N TYR A 161 4.88 8.12 -9.73
CA TYR A 161 3.54 8.58 -10.08
C TYR A 161 3.17 8.05 -11.46
N PHE A 162 1.90 7.72 -11.62
CA PHE A 162 1.36 7.17 -12.85
C PHE A 162 0.52 8.21 -13.56
N ASN A 163 0.45 8.08 -14.88
CA ASN A 163 -0.72 8.50 -15.62
C ASN A 163 -1.58 7.24 -15.73
N ALA A 164 -2.80 7.26 -15.19
CA ALA A 164 -3.66 6.08 -15.18
C ALA A 164 -3.81 5.52 -16.60
N GLU A 165 -3.52 4.23 -16.75
CA GLU A 165 -3.64 3.51 -18.01
C GLU A 165 -4.97 2.74 -18.04
N GLN A 166 -5.54 2.63 -19.23
CA GLN A 166 -6.76 1.86 -19.46
C GLN A 166 -6.59 0.99 -20.69
N CYS A 167 -7.09 -0.23 -20.61
CA CYS A 167 -7.33 -1.09 -21.74
C CYS A 167 -8.66 -1.83 -21.56
N THR A 168 -9.24 -2.30 -22.66
CA THR A 168 -10.47 -3.09 -22.64
C THR A 168 -10.17 -4.47 -23.23
N PRO A 169 -10.43 -5.58 -22.50
CA PRO A 169 -10.30 -6.91 -23.06
C PRO A 169 -11.19 -7.07 -24.29
N THR A 170 -10.65 -7.65 -25.36
CA THR A 170 -11.47 -8.01 -26.52
C THR A 170 -12.47 -9.07 -26.06
N ALA A 171 -13.76 -8.84 -26.29
CA ALA A 171 -14.78 -9.86 -26.04
C ALA A 171 -14.42 -11.13 -26.85
N ALA A 172 -14.38 -12.27 -26.16
CA ALA A 172 -14.26 -13.58 -26.80
C ALA A 172 -15.51 -13.90 -27.62
#